data_AF-A0A6I9MSA5-F1
#
_entry.id   AF-A0A6I9MSA5-F1
#
_cell.length_a   1.000
_cell.length_b   1.000
_cell.length_c   1.000
_cell.angle_alpha   90.00
_cell.angle_beta   90.00
_cell.angle_gamma   90.00
#
_symmetry.space_group_name_H-M   'P 1'
#
loop_
_entity.id
_entity.type
_entity.pdbx_description
1 polymer ?
#
loop_
_entity_poly.entity_id
_entity_poly.type
_entity_poly.pdbx_seq_one_letter_code
_entity_poly.pdbx_strand_id
1 'polypeptide(L)'
;MTEDQTWTVIQHNNTDLTRVRPSPGKNQHSAHFEYTAEEEQLTAIISQSEHCEQEVIYLCRKSRLLNTPDGPLLSWWVGGPGGGQVQTYWGGAPAGSQQCACGLQENCVDPNHYCNCDAGRTHWANDSGLLTHKETLPVRSLVLGDVHRPGSESAFRVGPLRCHGDKNVWNAAFFDKETSYLHFPTFHGELSADVSFLFKTTSSSGVFLENLGIKDFIRIELSSSSEVVFSFDVGNGPLEVRVQADSPLNDNRWHRIHAERNVKEASLRLDELPAATQEAPADGHIHLQLNSQLFI
;
A
#
# COMPACT_ATOMS: atom_id res chain seq x y z
N MET A 1 -18.29 11.62 3.19
CA MET A 1 -17.91 10.25 2.81
C MET A 1 -16.60 9.97 3.50
N THR A 2 -16.61 9.16 4.56
CA THR A 2 -15.36 8.67 5.17
C THR A 2 -14.75 7.67 4.20
N GLU A 3 -13.55 7.93 3.70
CA GLU A 3 -12.82 7.01 2.84
C GLU A 3 -12.64 5.67 3.58
N ASP A 4 -13.20 4.61 3.00
CA ASP A 4 -12.99 3.25 3.49
C ASP A 4 -11.61 2.79 3.00
N GLN A 5 -10.57 3.12 3.77
CA GLN A 5 -9.20 2.76 3.42
C GLN A 5 -9.03 1.24 3.56
N THR A 6 -8.53 0.59 2.51
CA THR A 6 -8.22 -0.85 2.55
C THR A 6 -6.85 -1.07 3.20
N TRP A 7 -6.82 -1.88 4.27
CA TRP A 7 -5.62 -2.11 5.07
C TRP A 7 -5.04 -3.50 4.82
N THR A 8 -3.73 -3.56 4.58
CA THR A 8 -2.93 -4.78 4.71
C THR A 8 -2.55 -4.95 6.18
N VAL A 9 -2.90 -6.09 6.78
CA VAL A 9 -2.67 -6.38 8.19
C VAL A 9 -1.72 -7.56 8.34
N ILE A 10 -0.55 -7.34 8.94
CA ILE A 10 0.48 -8.35 9.15
C ILE A 10 0.54 -8.71 10.63
N GLN A 11 0.22 -9.97 10.93
CA GLN A 11 0.18 -10.49 12.30
C GLN A 11 1.57 -10.94 12.76
N HIS A 12 1.74 -11.00 14.07
CA HIS A 12 2.88 -11.63 14.73
C HIS A 12 2.39 -12.60 15.82
N ASN A 13 3.32 -13.38 16.36
CA ASN A 13 3.08 -14.50 17.28
C ASN A 13 2.35 -14.19 18.61
N ASN A 14 2.19 -12.92 18.99
CA ASN A 14 1.54 -12.54 20.26
C ASN A 14 0.96 -11.13 20.22
N THR A 15 -0.36 -11.01 20.15
CA THR A 15 -1.09 -9.73 20.22
C THR A 15 -1.92 -9.57 21.51
N ASP A 16 -1.66 -10.45 22.50
CA ASP A 16 -2.33 -10.44 23.80
C ASP A 16 -1.66 -9.47 24.77
N LEU A 17 -2.44 -8.96 25.72
CA LEU A 17 -1.94 -8.11 26.78
C LEU A 17 -1.07 -8.94 27.75
N THR A 18 0.24 -8.69 27.74
CA THR A 18 1.20 -9.39 28.58
C THR A 18 1.49 -8.59 29.85
N ARG A 19 1.21 -9.17 31.02
CA ARG A 19 1.47 -8.53 32.32
C ARG A 19 2.84 -8.91 32.86
N VAL A 20 3.61 -7.91 33.27
CA VAL A 20 4.93 -8.05 33.86
C VAL A 20 4.87 -7.64 35.33
N ARG A 21 5.37 -8.52 36.20
CA ARG A 21 5.45 -8.33 37.65
C ARG A 21 6.89 -8.25 38.11
N PRO A 22 7.17 -7.67 39.29
CA PRO A 22 8.51 -7.62 39.82
C PRO A 22 9.08 -9.03 39.97
N SER A 23 10.30 -9.23 39.46
CA SER A 23 10.97 -10.53 39.49
C SER A 23 12.35 -10.36 40.15
N PRO A 24 12.57 -10.95 41.35
CA PRO A 24 13.87 -10.86 42.02
C PRO A 24 15.00 -11.40 41.14
N GLY A 25 16.09 -10.63 41.00
CA GLY A 25 17.26 -11.01 40.20
C GLY A 25 17.15 -10.77 38.68
N LYS A 26 16.01 -10.25 38.19
CA LYS A 26 15.83 -9.88 36.77
C LYS A 26 15.82 -8.36 36.64
N ASN A 27 16.75 -7.83 35.85
CA ASN A 27 16.91 -6.38 35.63
C ASN A 27 16.07 -5.86 34.46
N GLN A 28 15.63 -6.74 33.56
CA GLN A 28 14.83 -6.36 32.40
C GLN A 28 13.88 -7.48 31.98
N HIS A 29 12.72 -7.12 31.45
CA HIS A 29 11.85 -8.03 30.72
C HIS A 29 11.96 -7.74 29.23
N SER A 30 12.08 -8.77 28.40
CA SER A 30 12.19 -8.64 26.95
C SER A 30 11.15 -9.52 26.28
N ALA A 31 10.47 -8.98 25.28
CA ALA A 31 9.51 -9.69 24.43
C ALA A 31 9.91 -9.51 22.96
N HIS A 32 9.84 -10.59 22.19
CA HIS A 32 10.14 -10.61 20.75
C HIS A 32 8.89 -10.96 19.97
N PHE A 33 8.69 -10.28 18.84
CA PHE A 33 7.51 -10.43 17.97
C PHE A 33 7.93 -11.01 16.63
N GLU A 34 7.57 -12.27 16.41
CA GLU A 34 7.84 -12.98 15.16
C GLU A 34 6.65 -12.80 14.22
N TYR A 35 6.89 -12.14 13.08
CA TYR A 35 5.85 -11.84 12.10
C TYR A 35 5.60 -13.05 11.19
N THR A 36 4.36 -13.17 10.72
CA THR A 36 3.97 -14.24 9.77
C THR A 36 4.54 -14.05 8.37
N ALA A 37 5.01 -12.83 8.03
CA ALA A 37 5.59 -12.50 6.74
C ALA A 37 7.12 -12.47 6.82
N GLU A 38 7.77 -12.92 5.75
CA GLU A 38 9.22 -12.91 5.60
C GLU A 38 9.77 -11.47 5.48
N GLU A 39 11.07 -11.29 5.73
CA GLU A 39 11.69 -9.96 5.80
C GLU A 39 11.61 -9.18 4.48
N GLU A 40 11.77 -9.86 3.35
CA GLU A 40 11.65 -9.26 2.01
C GLU A 40 10.22 -8.76 1.77
N GLN A 41 9.22 -9.54 2.19
CA GLN A 41 7.81 -9.19 2.05
C GLN A 41 7.44 -8.02 2.98
N LEU A 42 7.87 -8.04 4.23
CA LEU A 42 7.69 -6.92 5.17
C LEU A 42 8.28 -5.62 4.60
N THR A 43 9.51 -5.70 4.11
CA THR A 43 10.20 -4.54 3.51
C THR A 43 9.46 -4.03 2.28
N ALA A 44 8.98 -4.93 1.41
CA ALA A 44 8.20 -4.56 0.24
C ALA A 44 6.88 -3.87 0.62
N ILE A 45 6.08 -4.47 1.51
CA ILE A 45 4.79 -3.91 1.95
C ILE A 45 5.01 -2.52 2.57
N ILE A 46 5.94 -2.42 3.52
CA ILE A 46 6.23 -1.16 4.20
C ILE A 46 6.69 -0.13 3.17
N SER A 47 7.71 -0.41 2.36
CA SER A 47 8.26 0.57 1.41
C SER A 47 7.24 1.07 0.39
N GLN A 48 6.39 0.18 -0.13
CA GLN A 48 5.36 0.49 -1.12
C GLN A 48 4.14 1.20 -0.52
N SER A 49 3.83 0.97 0.76
CA SER A 49 2.65 1.59 1.37
C SER A 49 2.79 3.11 1.54
N GLU A 50 1.69 3.85 1.39
CA GLU A 50 1.67 5.29 1.66
C GLU A 50 1.84 5.57 3.15
N HIS A 51 1.09 4.84 3.97
CA HIS A 51 1.08 4.95 5.42
C HIS A 51 1.14 3.56 6.07
N CYS A 52 1.84 3.50 7.20
CA CYS A 52 1.87 2.33 8.06
C CYS A 52 1.75 2.77 9.51
N GLU A 53 1.02 1.98 10.30
CA GLU A 53 0.86 2.19 11.72
C GLU A 53 0.91 0.88 12.50
N GLN A 54 1.26 1.01 13.77
CA GLN A 54 1.21 -0.09 14.71
C GLN A 54 0.84 0.39 16.11
N GLU A 55 -0.12 -0.27 16.73
CA GLU A 55 -0.54 0.04 18.10
C GLU A 55 0.46 -0.51 19.11
N VAL A 56 0.89 0.35 20.03
CA VAL A 56 1.61 -0.05 21.25
C VAL A 56 0.79 0.39 22.46
N ILE A 57 0.43 -0.57 23.29
CA ILE A 57 -0.20 -0.35 24.59
C ILE A 57 0.85 -0.55 25.66
N TYR A 58 0.99 0.42 26.55
CA TYR A 58 1.79 0.30 27.76
C TYR A 58 1.02 0.89 28.94
N LEU A 59 0.74 0.03 29.90
CA LEU A 59 0.10 0.34 31.18
C LEU A 59 1.13 0.12 32.28
N CYS A 60 1.14 1.01 33.27
CA CYS A 60 2.18 1.00 34.29
C CYS A 60 1.64 1.34 35.68
N ARG A 61 2.32 0.78 36.68
CA ARG A 61 2.17 1.08 38.10
C ARG A 61 3.55 1.02 38.73
N LYS A 62 4.13 2.17 39.08
CA LYS A 62 5.54 2.30 39.52
C LYS A 62 6.58 1.75 38.53
N SER A 63 6.25 1.68 37.23
CA SER A 63 7.10 1.13 36.17
C SER A 63 7.40 2.17 35.10
N ARG A 64 8.61 2.73 35.14
CA ARG A 64 9.06 3.86 34.29
C ARG A 64 9.54 3.44 32.90
N LEU A 65 9.50 4.39 31.97
CA LEU A 65 9.94 4.24 30.57
C LEU A 65 11.29 4.93 30.33
N LEU A 66 11.33 6.25 30.44
CA LEU A 66 12.48 7.08 30.05
C LEU A 66 13.18 7.72 31.26
N ASN A 67 12.57 7.61 32.45
CA ASN A 67 13.04 8.14 33.73
C ASN A 67 12.91 9.67 33.87
N THR A 68 13.64 10.46 33.08
CA THR A 68 13.61 11.94 33.08
C THR A 68 14.14 12.49 31.76
N PRO A 69 13.91 13.77 31.41
CA PRO A 69 14.46 14.41 30.20
C PRO A 69 15.95 14.15 29.94
N ASP A 70 16.75 14.03 31.01
CA ASP A 70 18.20 13.77 30.97
C ASP A 70 18.61 12.46 31.66
N GLY A 71 17.65 11.55 31.89
CA GLY A 71 17.86 10.31 32.64
C GLY A 71 18.36 9.14 31.78
N PRO A 72 18.89 8.08 32.41
CA PRO A 72 19.17 6.83 31.70
C PRO A 72 17.87 6.20 31.19
N LEU A 73 17.88 5.75 29.93
CA LEU A 73 16.80 4.99 29.31
C LEU A 73 16.55 3.68 30.07
N LEU A 74 15.33 3.46 30.54
CA LEU A 74 14.95 2.23 31.24
C LEU A 74 14.27 1.23 30.32
N SER A 75 13.41 1.72 29.42
CA SER A 75 12.60 0.90 28.54
C SER A 75 12.63 1.47 27.13
N TRP A 76 12.68 0.59 26.13
CA TRP A 76 12.70 0.95 24.72
C TRP A 76 12.09 -0.18 23.90
N TRP A 77 11.78 0.11 22.64
CA TRP A 77 11.42 -0.90 21.67
C TRP A 77 12.44 -0.92 20.53
N VAL A 78 12.48 -2.01 19.79
CA VAL A 78 13.33 -2.16 18.60
C VAL A 78 12.41 -2.41 17.43
N GLY A 79 12.60 -1.66 16.35
CA GLY A 79 11.81 -1.86 15.14
C GLY A 79 12.43 -1.23 13.90
N GLY A 80 11.83 -1.52 12.76
CA GLY A 80 12.36 -1.17 11.44
C GLY A 80 12.75 -2.41 10.63
N PRO A 81 13.32 -2.23 9.43
CA PRO A 81 13.77 -3.33 8.58
C PRO A 81 14.93 -4.12 9.21
N GLY A 82 15.09 -5.37 8.78
CA GLY A 82 16.12 -6.30 9.23
C GLY A 82 16.05 -6.58 10.74
N GLY A 83 17.15 -6.34 11.47
CA GLY A 83 17.17 -6.49 12.93
C GLY A 83 16.43 -5.38 13.69
N GLY A 84 16.00 -4.31 13.00
CA GLY A 84 15.47 -3.10 13.61
C GLY A 84 16.54 -2.24 14.32
N GLN A 85 16.12 -1.06 14.75
CA GLN A 85 16.91 -0.10 15.50
C GLN A 85 16.20 0.24 16.81
N VAL A 86 16.97 0.62 17.83
CA VAL A 86 16.43 1.06 19.11
C VAL A 86 15.64 2.35 18.93
N GLN A 87 14.43 2.37 19.49
CA GLN A 87 13.52 3.49 19.47
C GLN A 87 13.12 3.86 20.90
N THR A 88 13.14 5.16 21.18
CA THR A 88 12.98 5.74 22.52
C THR A 88 11.73 6.61 22.65
N TYR A 89 10.96 6.73 21.58
CA TYR A 89 9.66 7.39 21.59
C TYR A 89 8.54 6.33 21.72
N TRP A 90 7.37 6.73 22.20
CA TRP A 90 6.25 5.82 22.43
C TRP A 90 5.01 6.23 21.64
N GLY A 91 3.91 5.49 21.81
CA GLY A 91 2.68 5.70 21.07
C GLY A 91 2.21 7.16 21.07
N GLY A 92 1.90 7.67 19.87
CA GLY A 92 1.47 9.05 19.65
C GLY A 92 2.58 10.11 19.65
N ALA A 93 3.84 9.73 19.81
CA ALA A 93 4.97 10.65 19.70
C ALA A 93 5.77 10.48 18.40
N PRO A 94 6.44 11.53 17.89
CA PRO A 94 7.26 11.42 16.69
C PRO A 94 8.59 10.73 17.00
N ALA A 95 9.16 10.11 15.97
CA ALA A 95 10.43 9.39 16.08
C ALA A 95 11.56 10.31 16.58
N GLY A 96 12.39 9.79 17.48
CA GLY A 96 13.51 10.54 18.09
C GLY A 96 13.13 11.57 19.16
N SER A 97 11.83 11.75 19.45
CA SER A 97 11.38 12.73 20.46
C SER A 97 11.80 12.41 21.88
N GLN A 98 11.96 11.12 22.22
CA GLN A 98 12.10 10.65 23.60
C GLN A 98 10.91 11.08 24.49
N GLN A 99 9.71 11.05 23.92
CA GLN A 99 8.48 11.42 24.62
C GLN A 99 7.36 10.41 24.35
N CYS A 100 6.29 10.55 25.12
CA CYS A 100 5.00 9.92 24.89
C CYS A 100 3.99 10.99 24.42
N ALA A 101 2.80 10.56 23.97
CA ALA A 101 1.75 11.48 23.51
C ALA A 101 1.45 12.62 24.51
N CYS A 102 1.45 12.33 25.82
CA CYS A 102 1.13 13.35 26.82
C CYS A 102 2.20 14.45 26.93
N GLY A 103 3.46 14.14 26.65
CA GLY A 103 4.57 15.09 26.71
C GLY A 103 4.42 16.16 25.63
N LEU A 104 3.99 15.75 24.43
CA LEU A 104 3.72 16.65 23.31
C LEU A 104 2.47 17.50 23.50
N GLN A 105 1.47 16.95 24.19
CA GLN A 105 0.21 17.62 24.48
C GLN A 105 0.26 18.46 25.76
N GLU A 106 1.39 18.46 26.48
CA GLU A 106 1.59 19.14 27.75
C GLU A 106 0.51 18.78 28.81
N ASN A 107 0.03 17.54 28.78
CA ASN A 107 -1.07 17.06 29.64
C ASN A 107 -0.72 15.81 30.45
N CYS A 108 0.56 15.50 30.61
CA CYS A 108 1.00 14.38 31.44
C CYS A 108 0.51 14.55 32.90
N VAL A 109 0.29 13.41 33.57
CA VAL A 109 -0.14 13.37 34.98
C VAL A 109 0.85 14.05 35.94
N ASP A 110 2.12 14.15 35.56
CA ASP A 110 3.14 14.94 36.25
C ASP A 110 3.82 15.85 35.20
N PRO A 111 3.75 17.18 35.36
CA PRO A 111 4.30 18.12 34.38
C PRO A 111 5.84 18.09 34.30
N ASN A 112 6.53 17.42 35.22
CA ASN A 112 7.99 17.30 35.18
C ASN A 112 8.48 16.14 34.29
N HIS A 113 7.57 15.40 33.65
CA HIS A 113 7.87 14.20 32.87
C HIS A 113 7.20 14.22 31.50
N TYR A 114 7.80 13.54 30.53
CA TYR A 114 7.30 13.45 29.16
C TYR A 114 6.43 12.22 28.87
N CYS A 115 6.23 11.38 29.89
CA CYS A 115 5.41 10.18 29.86
C CYS A 115 4.70 10.01 31.20
N ASN A 116 3.45 9.55 31.17
CA ASN A 116 2.65 9.36 32.38
C ASN A 116 3.26 8.31 33.31
N CYS A 117 3.88 7.28 32.75
CA CYS A 117 4.50 6.18 33.46
C CYS A 117 5.80 6.55 34.18
N ASP A 118 6.43 7.66 33.81
CA ASP A 118 7.63 8.14 34.48
C ASP A 118 7.33 8.74 35.86
N ALA A 119 6.08 9.15 36.12
CA ALA A 119 5.63 9.71 37.40
C ALA A 119 5.66 8.72 38.59
N GLY A 120 5.96 7.44 38.35
CA GLY A 120 6.18 6.46 39.43
C GLY A 120 4.97 6.25 40.35
N ARG A 121 3.75 6.51 39.87
CA ARG A 121 2.52 6.48 40.66
C ARG A 121 2.14 5.06 41.11
N THR A 122 1.46 4.97 42.25
CA THR A 122 0.85 3.73 42.78
C THR A 122 -0.44 3.33 42.06
N HIS A 123 -1.06 4.25 41.34
CA HIS A 123 -2.21 4.01 40.49
C HIS A 123 -1.76 3.68 39.07
N TRP A 124 -2.63 3.01 38.30
CA TRP A 124 -2.35 2.70 36.91
C TRP A 124 -2.36 3.97 36.07
N ALA A 125 -1.32 4.12 35.24
CA ALA A 125 -1.23 5.11 34.19
C ALA A 125 -0.97 4.41 32.84
N ASN A 126 -1.06 5.17 31.75
CA ASN A 126 -0.86 4.65 30.40
C ASN A 126 -0.10 5.65 29.52
N ASP A 127 0.71 5.10 28.62
CA ASP A 127 1.38 5.83 27.54
C ASP A 127 1.18 5.06 26.22
N SER A 128 -0.08 4.70 25.96
CA SER A 128 -0.48 3.89 24.81
C SER A 128 -0.75 4.77 23.60
N GLY A 129 -0.57 4.23 22.39
CA GLY A 129 -0.90 4.95 21.16
C GLY A 129 -0.38 4.27 19.90
N LEU A 130 -0.54 4.97 18.77
CA LEU A 130 -0.06 4.50 17.47
C LEU A 130 1.38 4.96 17.23
N LEU A 131 2.19 4.06 16.72
CA LEU A 131 3.47 4.34 16.07
C LEU A 131 3.19 4.48 14.58
N THR A 132 3.52 5.63 13.99
CA THR A 132 3.18 5.95 12.60
C THR A 132 4.39 6.26 11.73
N HIS A 133 5.60 6.26 12.30
CA HIS A 133 6.82 6.52 11.55
C HIS A 133 7.29 5.23 10.84
N LYS A 134 6.87 5.11 9.58
CA LYS A 134 7.02 3.92 8.73
C LYS A 134 8.41 3.28 8.75
N GLU A 135 9.45 4.09 8.70
CA GLU A 135 10.86 3.67 8.63
C GLU A 135 11.34 2.95 9.91
N THR A 136 10.61 3.11 11.01
CA THR A 136 10.90 2.47 12.30
C THR A 136 9.99 1.28 12.59
N LEU A 137 9.05 0.96 11.70
CA LEU A 137 8.15 -0.19 11.81
C LEU A 137 8.70 -1.40 11.02
N PRO A 138 8.32 -2.63 11.38
CA PRO A 138 7.44 -3.00 12.51
C PRO A 138 8.17 -3.04 13.85
N VAL A 139 7.42 -3.10 14.95
CA VAL A 139 7.94 -3.38 16.29
C VAL A 139 8.38 -4.84 16.36
N ARG A 140 9.67 -5.10 16.57
CA ARG A 140 10.28 -6.44 16.64
C ARG A 140 10.54 -6.92 18.05
N SER A 141 10.84 -6.00 18.96
CA SER A 141 10.97 -6.35 20.38
C SER A 141 10.67 -5.18 21.29
N LEU A 142 10.30 -5.52 22.52
CA LEU A 142 10.08 -4.58 23.62
C LEU A 142 10.98 -4.95 24.79
N VAL A 143 11.66 -3.96 25.37
CA VAL A 143 12.51 -4.12 26.54
C VAL A 143 12.01 -3.20 27.65
N LEU A 144 11.72 -3.77 28.82
CA LEU A 144 11.20 -3.08 30.00
C LEU A 144 12.20 -3.22 31.15
N GLY A 145 12.82 -2.11 31.59
CA GLY A 145 13.91 -2.15 32.58
C GLY A 145 13.49 -1.90 34.04
N ASP A 146 12.40 -1.19 34.32
CA ASP A 146 12.01 -0.86 35.71
C ASP A 146 11.31 -2.04 36.42
N VAL A 147 11.72 -3.28 36.18
CA VAL A 147 11.05 -4.51 36.65
C VAL A 147 11.58 -5.05 37.99
N HIS A 148 12.66 -4.48 38.52
CA HIS A 148 13.26 -4.93 39.77
C HIS A 148 12.65 -4.24 41.01
N ARG A 149 12.05 -3.07 40.83
CA ARG A 149 11.58 -2.22 41.93
C ARG A 149 10.35 -2.83 42.62
N PRO A 150 10.31 -2.91 43.96
CA PRO A 150 9.15 -3.44 44.68
C PRO A 150 7.84 -2.70 44.30
N GLY A 151 6.86 -3.48 43.86
CA GLY A 151 5.56 -2.96 43.42
C GLY A 151 5.53 -2.38 42.00
N SER A 152 6.61 -2.51 41.23
CA SER A 152 6.63 -2.17 39.82
C SER A 152 5.90 -3.20 38.96
N GLU A 153 4.76 -2.81 38.43
CA GLU A 153 3.97 -3.65 37.54
C GLU A 153 3.70 -2.91 36.25
N SER A 154 3.73 -3.66 35.14
CA SER A 154 3.35 -3.15 33.84
C SER A 154 2.54 -4.19 33.08
N ALA A 155 1.82 -3.72 32.07
CA ALA A 155 1.19 -4.57 31.08
C ALA A 155 1.38 -3.94 29.70
N PHE A 156 1.78 -4.73 28.72
CA PHE A 156 2.03 -4.24 27.37
C PHE A 156 1.31 -5.09 26.32
N ARG A 157 1.04 -4.49 25.17
CA ARG A 157 0.54 -5.16 23.97
C ARG A 157 1.10 -4.47 22.75
N VAL A 158 1.47 -5.24 21.74
CA VAL A 158 1.79 -4.75 20.40
C VAL A 158 0.73 -5.31 19.47
N GLY A 159 0.06 -4.42 18.74
CA GLY A 159 -0.92 -4.79 17.72
C GLY A 159 -0.24 -5.21 16.42
N PRO A 160 -0.99 -5.76 15.45
CA PRO A 160 -0.44 -6.08 14.13
C PRO A 160 0.09 -4.83 13.42
N LEU A 161 1.03 -5.03 12.50
CA LEU A 161 1.44 -3.98 11.57
C LEU A 161 0.30 -3.76 10.57
N ARG A 162 -0.15 -2.51 10.41
CA ARG A 162 -1.20 -2.14 9.48
C ARG A 162 -0.66 -1.13 8.48
N CYS A 163 -0.77 -1.41 7.19
CA CYS A 163 -0.36 -0.48 6.15
C CYS A 163 -1.47 -0.29 5.11
N HIS A 164 -1.55 0.90 4.51
CA HIS A 164 -2.49 1.20 3.44
C HIS A 164 -1.90 2.18 2.41
N GLY A 165 -2.60 2.27 1.28
CA GLY A 165 -2.16 3.02 0.11
C GLY A 165 -1.02 2.33 -0.63
N ASP A 166 -0.77 2.72 -1.87
CA ASP A 166 0.36 2.23 -2.68
C ASP A 166 1.01 3.43 -3.38
N LYS A 167 2.29 3.67 -3.07
CA LYS A 167 3.08 4.77 -3.64
C LYS A 167 3.40 4.57 -5.12
N ASN A 168 3.30 3.35 -5.64
CA ASN A 168 3.76 2.96 -6.97
C ASN A 168 2.63 2.53 -7.91
N VAL A 169 1.43 2.24 -7.39
CA VAL A 169 0.35 1.65 -8.19
C VAL A 169 -0.97 2.35 -7.90
N TRP A 170 -1.11 3.62 -8.32
CA TRP A 170 -2.41 4.28 -8.21
C TRP A 170 -3.45 3.63 -9.16
N ASN A 171 -3.06 3.08 -10.32
CA ASN A 171 -4.04 2.65 -11.34
C ASN A 171 -3.70 1.31 -12.06
N ALA A 172 -3.29 0.27 -11.34
CA ALA A 172 -3.16 -1.07 -11.95
C ALA A 172 -4.15 -2.07 -11.35
N ALA A 173 -4.72 -2.90 -12.22
CA ALA A 173 -5.52 -4.05 -11.85
C ALA A 173 -4.77 -5.32 -12.26
N PHE A 174 -4.90 -6.38 -11.47
CA PHE A 174 -4.35 -7.70 -11.79
C PHE A 174 -5.49 -8.65 -12.13
N PHE A 175 -5.41 -9.27 -13.30
CA PHE A 175 -6.39 -10.24 -13.80
C PHE A 175 -5.76 -11.62 -13.74
N ASP A 176 -6.15 -12.42 -12.74
CA ASP A 176 -5.60 -13.75 -12.46
C ASP A 176 -6.20 -14.87 -13.32
N LYS A 177 -7.32 -14.60 -13.97
CA LYS A 177 -8.08 -15.53 -14.82
C LYS A 177 -8.48 -14.84 -16.11
N GLU A 178 -8.56 -15.60 -17.18
CA GLU A 178 -9.03 -15.13 -18.50
C GLU A 178 -10.48 -14.59 -18.46
N THR A 179 -11.28 -15.03 -17.48
CA THR A 179 -12.67 -14.58 -17.31
C THR A 179 -12.82 -13.38 -16.37
N SER A 180 -11.73 -12.90 -15.77
CA SER A 180 -11.76 -11.72 -14.89
C SER A 180 -11.81 -10.46 -15.75
N TYR A 181 -12.72 -9.54 -15.44
CA TYR A 181 -12.87 -8.26 -16.14
C TYR A 181 -13.37 -7.17 -15.19
N LEU A 182 -13.11 -5.92 -15.54
CA LEU A 182 -13.76 -4.74 -15.00
C LEU A 182 -14.76 -4.21 -16.02
N HIS A 183 -15.86 -3.62 -15.55
CA HIS A 183 -16.80 -2.94 -16.43
C HIS A 183 -17.04 -1.51 -15.98
N PHE A 184 -17.17 -0.63 -16.95
CA PHE A 184 -17.38 0.80 -16.76
C PHE A 184 -18.60 1.27 -17.58
N PRO A 185 -19.13 2.48 -17.30
CA PRO A 185 -20.07 3.12 -18.20
C PRO A 185 -19.55 3.17 -19.64
N THR A 186 -20.48 3.28 -20.60
CA THR A 186 -20.17 3.35 -22.03
C THR A 186 -19.12 4.41 -22.33
N PHE A 187 -18.14 4.04 -23.15
CA PHE A 187 -17.08 4.93 -23.59
C PHE A 187 -17.63 6.01 -24.54
N HIS A 188 -17.40 7.27 -24.19
CA HIS A 188 -17.87 8.43 -24.97
C HIS A 188 -16.79 8.94 -25.93
N GLY A 189 -16.66 8.28 -27.08
CA GLY A 189 -15.64 8.57 -28.10
C GLY A 189 -16.17 8.80 -29.52
N GLU A 190 -17.34 9.44 -29.67
CA GLU A 190 -18.08 9.51 -30.96
C GLU A 190 -17.23 10.03 -32.13
N LEU A 191 -16.56 11.16 -31.98
CA LEU A 191 -15.74 11.77 -33.04
C LEU A 191 -14.24 11.54 -32.86
N SER A 192 -13.81 11.36 -31.61
CA SER A 192 -12.43 11.09 -31.25
C SER A 192 -12.34 10.18 -30.04
N ALA A 193 -11.42 9.23 -30.07
CA ALA A 193 -11.06 8.35 -28.97
C ALA A 193 -9.55 8.44 -28.75
N ASP A 194 -9.12 8.66 -27.52
CA ASP A 194 -7.72 8.57 -27.11
C ASP A 194 -7.64 7.62 -25.92
N VAL A 195 -6.87 6.53 -26.08
CA VAL A 195 -6.72 5.49 -25.07
C VAL A 195 -5.23 5.21 -24.87
N SER A 196 -4.76 5.34 -23.63
CA SER A 196 -3.40 4.94 -23.27
C SER A 196 -3.38 4.15 -21.97
N PHE A 197 -2.63 3.05 -21.96
CA PHE A 197 -2.41 2.22 -20.78
C PHE A 197 -1.07 1.50 -20.87
N LEU A 198 -0.65 0.94 -19.74
CA LEU A 198 0.46 -0.01 -19.69
C LEU A 198 -0.08 -1.41 -19.44
N PHE A 199 0.54 -2.42 -20.04
CA PHE A 199 0.24 -3.81 -19.76
C PHE A 199 1.51 -4.61 -19.46
N LYS A 200 1.33 -5.70 -18.72
CA LYS A 200 2.37 -6.67 -18.38
C LYS A 200 1.72 -8.05 -18.38
N THR A 201 2.21 -8.97 -19.20
CA THR A 201 1.58 -10.30 -19.34
C THR A 201 2.60 -11.40 -19.62
N THR A 202 2.17 -12.65 -19.39
CA THR A 202 2.84 -13.87 -19.86
C THR A 202 1.98 -14.64 -20.88
N SER A 203 0.72 -14.25 -21.04
CA SER A 203 -0.21 -14.81 -22.03
C SER A 203 0.15 -14.35 -23.43
N SER A 204 0.01 -15.23 -24.41
CA SER A 204 0.30 -14.92 -25.81
C SER A 204 -0.80 -14.14 -26.52
N SER A 205 -1.98 -14.02 -25.93
CA SER A 205 -3.11 -13.30 -26.51
C SER A 205 -4.10 -12.87 -25.43
N GLY A 206 -4.93 -11.88 -25.71
CA GLY A 206 -5.98 -11.41 -24.81
C GLY A 206 -6.58 -10.07 -25.26
N VAL A 207 -7.79 -9.77 -24.78
CA VAL A 207 -8.44 -8.47 -25.02
C VAL A 207 -8.11 -7.54 -23.85
N PHE A 208 -7.67 -6.31 -24.14
CA PHE A 208 -7.40 -5.30 -23.13
C PHE A 208 -8.58 -4.35 -22.89
N LEU A 209 -9.35 -4.11 -23.94
CA LEU A 209 -10.47 -3.20 -23.92
C LEU A 209 -11.48 -3.59 -24.99
N GLU A 210 -12.77 -3.58 -24.63
CA GLU A 210 -13.88 -3.74 -25.57
C GLU A 210 -15.09 -2.90 -25.17
N ASN A 211 -15.67 -2.18 -26.13
CA ASN A 211 -17.01 -1.62 -25.99
C ASN A 211 -17.79 -1.84 -27.29
N LEU A 212 -19.01 -2.36 -27.17
CA LEU A 212 -19.89 -2.67 -28.29
C LEU A 212 -21.02 -1.64 -28.45
N GLY A 213 -21.44 -1.44 -29.69
CA GLY A 213 -22.66 -0.77 -30.12
C GLY A 213 -23.60 -1.76 -30.81
N ILE A 214 -24.55 -1.24 -31.59
CA ILE A 214 -25.46 -2.11 -32.39
C ILE A 214 -24.72 -2.69 -33.60
N LYS A 215 -23.92 -1.87 -34.26
CA LYS A 215 -23.04 -2.23 -35.39
C LYS A 215 -21.60 -1.87 -35.08
N ASP A 216 -21.46 -0.73 -34.41
CA ASP A 216 -20.20 -0.11 -34.05
C ASP A 216 -19.51 -0.88 -32.92
N PHE A 217 -18.19 -0.83 -32.88
CA PHE A 217 -17.42 -1.31 -31.74
C PHE A 217 -16.05 -0.64 -31.69
N ILE A 218 -15.39 -0.76 -30.55
CA ILE A 218 -13.99 -0.43 -30.38
C ILE A 218 -13.33 -1.52 -29.53
N ARG A 219 -12.17 -2.01 -29.96
CA ARG A 219 -11.43 -3.06 -29.26
C ARG A 219 -9.91 -2.89 -29.42
N ILE A 220 -9.18 -3.11 -28.34
CA ILE A 220 -7.72 -3.24 -28.34
C ILE A 220 -7.37 -4.62 -27.79
N GLU A 221 -6.57 -5.38 -28.52
CA GLU A 221 -6.18 -6.74 -28.15
C GLU A 221 -4.72 -7.04 -28.48
N LEU A 222 -4.16 -8.00 -27.74
CA LEU A 222 -2.96 -8.73 -28.10
C LEU A 222 -3.42 -9.94 -28.92
N SER A 223 -3.24 -9.91 -30.24
CA SER A 223 -3.68 -11.00 -31.13
C SER A 223 -2.71 -12.18 -31.09
N SER A 224 -1.43 -11.91 -30.86
CA SER A 224 -0.36 -12.89 -30.70
C SER A 224 0.72 -12.35 -29.77
N SER A 225 1.71 -13.17 -29.39
CA SER A 225 2.76 -12.76 -28.46
C SER A 225 3.57 -11.55 -28.91
N SER A 226 3.46 -11.12 -30.16
CA SER A 226 4.20 -9.98 -30.72
C SER A 226 3.34 -9.05 -31.59
N GLU A 227 2.01 -9.18 -31.60
CA GLU A 227 1.14 -8.33 -32.41
C GLU A 227 0.03 -7.72 -31.56
N VAL A 228 -0.10 -6.40 -31.60
CA VAL A 228 -1.20 -5.64 -30.98
C VAL A 228 -2.09 -5.10 -32.08
N VAL A 229 -3.40 -5.23 -31.88
CA VAL A 229 -4.42 -4.82 -32.85
C VAL A 229 -5.38 -3.84 -32.19
N PHE A 230 -5.58 -2.71 -32.85
CA PHE A 230 -6.64 -1.75 -32.56
C PHE A 230 -7.71 -1.85 -33.65
N SER A 231 -8.91 -2.28 -33.28
CA SER A 231 -10.01 -2.52 -34.21
C SER A 231 -11.25 -1.70 -33.85
N PHE A 232 -11.97 -1.24 -34.87
CA PHE A 232 -13.19 -0.48 -34.68
C PHE A 232 -14.11 -0.57 -35.90
N ASP A 233 -15.41 -0.39 -35.67
CA ASP A 233 -16.42 -0.18 -36.72
C ASP A 233 -17.26 1.04 -36.35
N VAL A 234 -17.50 1.91 -37.31
CA VAL A 234 -18.33 3.13 -37.18
C VAL A 234 -19.55 3.08 -38.11
N GLY A 235 -19.89 1.90 -38.61
CA GLY A 235 -21.00 1.63 -39.53
C GLY A 235 -20.59 1.37 -40.98
N ASN A 236 -19.30 1.48 -41.33
CA ASN A 236 -18.78 1.23 -42.67
C ASN A 236 -18.11 -0.15 -42.82
N GLY A 237 -18.14 -0.97 -41.76
CA GLY A 237 -17.40 -2.21 -41.66
C GLY A 237 -16.14 -2.05 -40.80
N PRO A 238 -15.58 -3.18 -40.32
CA PRO A 238 -14.46 -3.17 -39.40
C PRO A 238 -13.17 -2.69 -40.07
N LEU A 239 -12.45 -1.83 -39.36
CA LEU A 239 -11.10 -1.38 -39.70
C LEU A 239 -10.14 -1.78 -38.58
N GLU A 240 -8.87 -1.98 -38.94
CA GLU A 240 -7.82 -2.41 -38.01
C GLU A 240 -6.53 -1.63 -38.22
N VAL A 241 -5.86 -1.29 -37.12
CA VAL A 241 -4.48 -0.82 -37.09
C VAL A 241 -3.66 -1.86 -36.33
N ARG A 242 -2.60 -2.37 -36.96
CA ARG A 242 -1.77 -3.46 -36.42
C ARG A 242 -0.34 -2.98 -36.21
N VAL A 243 0.25 -3.32 -35.06
CA VAL A 243 1.67 -3.09 -34.79
C VAL A 243 2.32 -4.43 -34.43
N GLN A 244 3.34 -4.79 -35.21
CA GLN A 244 4.17 -5.97 -34.98
C GLN A 244 5.43 -5.56 -34.21
N ALA A 245 5.63 -6.15 -33.04
CA ALA A 245 6.85 -5.99 -32.26
C ALA A 245 7.96 -6.94 -32.76
N ASP A 246 9.20 -6.47 -32.65
CA ASP A 246 10.41 -7.26 -33.01
C ASP A 246 10.66 -8.41 -32.02
N SER A 247 10.16 -8.27 -30.79
CA SER A 247 10.30 -9.25 -29.70
C SER A 247 8.94 -9.58 -29.07
N PRO A 248 8.78 -10.76 -28.44
CA PRO A 248 7.56 -11.09 -27.73
C PRO A 248 7.26 -10.11 -26.58
N LEU A 249 6.01 -9.66 -26.50
CA LEU A 249 5.43 -8.73 -25.52
C LEU A 249 4.89 -9.44 -24.27
N ASN A 250 4.87 -10.77 -24.28
CA ASN A 250 4.50 -11.60 -23.14
C ASN A 250 5.73 -11.96 -22.28
N ASP A 251 6.66 -11.02 -22.15
CA ASP A 251 7.96 -11.18 -21.49
C ASP A 251 7.93 -10.82 -19.99
N ASN A 252 6.73 -10.60 -19.43
CA ASN A 252 6.53 -10.14 -18.06
C ASN A 252 7.28 -8.81 -17.76
N ARG A 253 7.34 -7.89 -18.72
CA ARG A 253 7.73 -6.49 -18.53
C ARG A 253 6.59 -5.55 -18.93
N TRP A 254 6.72 -4.30 -18.51
CA TRP A 254 5.73 -3.27 -18.82
C TRP A 254 5.92 -2.78 -20.25
N HIS A 255 4.84 -2.82 -21.02
CA HIS A 255 4.72 -2.25 -22.35
C HIS A 255 3.65 -1.16 -22.36
N ARG A 256 3.80 -0.16 -23.22
CA ARG A 256 2.89 0.98 -23.35
C ARG A 256 2.11 0.89 -24.65
N ILE A 257 0.79 1.04 -24.57
CA ILE A 257 -0.07 1.22 -25.74
C ILE A 257 -0.62 2.65 -25.73
N HIS A 258 -0.64 3.28 -26.91
CA HIS A 258 -1.40 4.49 -27.17
C HIS A 258 -2.16 4.29 -28.48
N ALA A 259 -3.48 4.33 -28.42
CA ALA A 259 -4.38 4.21 -29.56
C ALA A 259 -5.20 5.49 -29.65
N GLU A 260 -5.23 6.08 -30.84
CA GLU A 260 -6.04 7.26 -31.12
C GLU A 260 -6.90 6.99 -32.35
N ARG A 261 -8.16 7.42 -32.32
CA ARG A 261 -9.02 7.47 -33.49
C ARG A 261 -9.65 8.84 -33.56
N ASN A 262 -9.62 9.46 -34.73
CA ASN A 262 -10.31 10.71 -35.01
C ASN A 262 -11.05 10.61 -36.35
N VAL A 263 -11.62 11.72 -36.83
CA VAL A 263 -12.41 11.74 -38.08
C VAL A 263 -11.58 11.54 -39.35
N LYS A 264 -10.25 11.67 -39.27
CA LYS A 264 -9.34 11.54 -40.43
C LYS A 264 -8.62 10.20 -40.47
N GLU A 265 -8.22 9.69 -39.31
CA GLU A 265 -7.43 8.46 -39.22
C GLU A 265 -7.57 7.80 -37.84
N ALA A 266 -7.13 6.55 -37.78
CA ALA A 266 -6.81 5.85 -36.55
C ALA A 266 -5.30 5.57 -36.49
N SER A 267 -4.73 5.59 -35.29
CA SER A 267 -3.33 5.29 -35.04
C SER A 267 -3.14 4.38 -33.84
N LEU A 268 -2.08 3.57 -33.88
CA LEU A 268 -1.66 2.70 -32.80
C LEU A 268 -0.15 2.80 -32.63
N ARG A 269 0.29 3.06 -31.39
CA ARG A 269 1.69 3.06 -30.99
C ARG A 269 1.91 2.06 -29.88
N LEU A 270 2.97 1.27 -30.03
CA LEU A 270 3.44 0.30 -29.06
C LEU A 270 4.86 0.68 -28.64
N ASP A 271 5.06 0.95 -27.35
CA ASP A 271 6.33 1.42 -26.79
C ASP A 271 6.89 2.61 -27.59
N GLU A 272 8.16 2.53 -27.99
CA GLU A 272 8.87 3.54 -28.79
C GLU A 272 8.88 3.20 -30.29
N LEU A 273 8.07 2.21 -30.73
CA LEU A 273 7.96 1.86 -32.14
C LEU A 273 7.22 2.97 -32.91
N PRO A 274 7.48 3.12 -34.23
CA PRO A 274 6.72 4.03 -35.07
C PRO A 274 5.21 3.74 -35.00
N ALA A 275 4.39 4.79 -34.94
CA ALA A 275 2.94 4.63 -34.96
C ALA A 275 2.49 4.08 -36.32
N ALA A 276 1.65 3.03 -36.29
CA ALA A 276 0.90 2.58 -37.45
C ALA A 276 -0.38 3.42 -37.58
N THR A 277 -0.81 3.70 -38.82
CA THR A 277 -2.01 4.49 -39.10
C THR A 277 -2.91 3.83 -40.11
N GLN A 278 -4.21 4.16 -40.04
CA GLN A 278 -5.24 3.77 -40.99
C GLN A 278 -6.13 4.97 -41.27
N GLU A 279 -6.17 5.44 -42.51
CA GLU A 279 -7.03 6.55 -42.92
C GLU A 279 -8.51 6.16 -42.81
N ALA A 280 -9.34 7.15 -42.44
CA ALA A 280 -10.79 7.01 -42.41
C ALA A 280 -11.36 6.99 -43.84
N PRO A 281 -12.40 6.17 -44.12
CA PRO A 281 -13.05 6.15 -45.43
C PRO A 281 -13.63 7.52 -45.81
N ALA A 282 -13.43 7.94 -47.06
CA ALA A 282 -13.80 9.29 -47.54
C ALA A 282 -15.31 9.59 -47.47
N ASP A 283 -16.17 8.60 -47.70
CA ASP A 283 -17.64 8.73 -47.73
C ASP A 283 -18.34 7.94 -46.60
N GLY A 284 -17.67 7.84 -45.45
CA GLY A 284 -18.11 7.00 -44.34
C GLY A 284 -18.90 7.72 -43.24
N HIS A 285 -19.64 6.92 -42.45
CA HIS A 285 -20.06 7.33 -41.12
C HIS A 285 -18.85 7.74 -40.24
N ILE A 286 -19.00 8.80 -39.45
CA ILE A 286 -17.93 9.36 -38.60
C ILE A 286 -18.16 9.19 -37.10
N HIS A 287 -19.39 8.86 -36.68
CA HIS A 287 -19.76 8.74 -35.27
C HIS A 287 -19.61 7.29 -34.82
N LEU A 288 -18.82 7.08 -33.76
CA LEU A 288 -18.73 5.80 -33.05
C LEU A 288 -19.85 5.71 -32.00
N GLN A 289 -20.94 5.02 -32.33
CA GLN A 289 -22.14 4.91 -31.50
C GLN A 289 -22.14 3.64 -30.65
N LEU A 290 -21.57 3.75 -29.45
CA LEU A 290 -21.51 2.67 -28.46
C LEU A 290 -22.72 2.70 -27.53
N ASN A 291 -23.17 1.53 -27.08
CA ASN A 291 -24.32 1.43 -26.17
C ASN A 291 -24.17 0.37 -25.06
N SER A 292 -23.16 -0.49 -25.14
CA SER A 292 -22.83 -1.43 -24.06
C SER A 292 -21.94 -0.77 -23.01
N GLN A 293 -21.74 -1.47 -21.90
CA GLN A 293 -20.65 -1.15 -20.97
C GLN A 293 -19.29 -1.33 -21.65
N LEU A 294 -18.30 -0.60 -21.15
CA LEU A 294 -16.90 -0.76 -21.49
C LEU A 294 -16.31 -1.88 -20.63
N PHE A 295 -15.70 -2.89 -21.25
CA PHE A 295 -15.01 -3.99 -20.58
C PHE A 295 -13.50 -3.81 -20.67
N ILE A 296 -12.80 -4.08 -19.56
CA ILE A 296 -11.34 -4.11 -19.41
C ILE A 296 -10.94 -5.46 -18.83
#